data_AF-A0A847KRT3-F1
#
_entry.id   AF-A0A847KRT3-F1
#
_cell.length_a   1.000
_cell.length_b   1.000
_cell.length_c   1.000
_cell.angle_alpha   90.00
_cell.angle_beta   90.00
_cell.angle_gamma   90.00
#
_symmetry.space_group_name_H-M   'P 1'
#
loop_
_entity.id
_entity.type
_entity.pdbx_description
1 polymer ?
#
loop_
_entity_poly.entity_id
_entity_poly.type
_entity_poly.pdbx_seq_one_letter_code
_entity_poly.pdbx_strand_id
1 'polypeptide(L)'
;MPKWLFITLLIAAPIILGGSTGNGFVMLLAIAMVLIANPFIWKVRKNRYFNSEQFKSLRAQVASVVAEHNDVVNYVAEIRDQGAFELGASSTGQYAHLANFKNTSAWNNRRDRNVAEYAPHVHNASLQVVRNASMEPIKYLMKYFEIKANEETLADVQRVAEDISRLEEAVGNVQRREAEIVAMIKPPAFILKRYADEFWSLVGVHLSPITVPYPNYKFQYTSAGGNSGQTVDITLDTPTLDALSETLVQKIRWAKSAAGQRALMTARLRAWIKERDRHTCQNPSCGISVAAEPHLLLEVDHIVPVAKGGLSEPENLQTLCWRCNRAKGAKMPA
;
A
#
# COMPACT_ATOMS: atom_id res chain seq x y z
N MET A 1 -53.89 2.14 -5.32
CA MET A 1 -54.18 1.40 -6.57
C MET A 1 -53.36 1.95 -7.74
N PRO A 2 -52.99 1.15 -8.76
CA PRO A 2 -52.39 1.65 -10.00
C PRO A 2 -53.20 2.82 -10.58
N LYS A 3 -52.54 3.81 -11.20
CA LYS A 3 -53.20 5.06 -11.62
C LYS A 3 -54.43 4.81 -12.51
N TRP A 4 -54.31 3.91 -13.49
CA TRP A 4 -55.41 3.55 -14.39
C TRP A 4 -56.59 2.87 -13.65
N LEU A 5 -56.30 1.99 -12.69
CA LEU A 5 -57.31 1.29 -11.90
C LEU A 5 -58.01 2.25 -10.91
N PHE A 6 -57.29 3.24 -10.39
CA PHE A 6 -57.87 4.29 -9.56
C PHE A 6 -58.80 5.20 -10.37
N ILE A 7 -58.37 5.66 -11.55
CA ILE A 7 -59.17 6.53 -12.43
C ILE A 7 -60.43 5.80 -12.91
N THR A 8 -60.30 4.53 -13.31
CA THR A 8 -61.44 3.72 -13.74
C THR A 8 -62.44 3.48 -12.60
N LEU A 9 -61.99 3.14 -11.38
CA LEU A 9 -62.89 3.00 -10.23
C LEU A 9 -63.53 4.32 -9.79
N LEU A 10 -62.81 5.43 -9.90
CA LEU A 10 -63.30 6.76 -9.52
C LEU A 10 -64.38 7.27 -10.48
N ILE A 11 -64.40 6.80 -11.73
CA ILE A 11 -65.41 7.12 -12.74
C ILE A 11 -66.53 6.07 -12.76
N ALA A 12 -66.20 4.78 -12.77
CA ALA A 12 -67.17 3.70 -12.96
C ALA A 12 -67.98 3.36 -11.71
N ALA A 13 -67.37 3.37 -10.51
CA ALA A 13 -68.08 3.00 -9.28
C ALA A 13 -69.25 3.96 -8.94
N PRO A 14 -69.11 5.29 -9.09
CA PRO A 14 -70.21 6.22 -8.85
C PRO A 14 -71.33 6.10 -9.90
N ILE A 15 -70.99 5.82 -11.16
CA ILE A 15 -71.96 5.62 -12.25
C ILE A 15 -72.78 4.34 -12.03
N ILE A 16 -72.13 3.24 -11.64
CA ILE A 16 -72.79 1.95 -11.43
C ILE A 16 -73.66 1.97 -10.15
N LEU A 17 -73.14 2.51 -9.04
CA LEU A 17 -73.85 2.53 -7.75
C LEU A 17 -74.89 3.66 -7.65
N GLY A 18 -74.58 4.83 -8.20
CA GLY A 18 -75.50 5.97 -8.25
C GLY A 18 -76.57 5.81 -9.33
N GLY A 19 -76.21 5.25 -10.50
CA GLY A 19 -77.15 5.04 -11.61
C GLY A 19 -78.17 3.93 -11.35
N SER A 20 -77.82 2.88 -10.60
CA SER A 20 -78.74 1.81 -10.21
C SER A 20 -79.72 2.20 -9.10
N THR A 21 -79.39 3.21 -8.30
CA THR A 21 -80.21 3.66 -7.15
C THR A 21 -80.92 4.99 -7.40
N GLY A 22 -80.53 5.74 -8.44
CA GLY A 22 -81.06 7.06 -8.75
C GLY A 22 -80.72 8.14 -7.71
N ASN A 23 -79.84 7.84 -6.74
CA ASN A 23 -79.59 8.68 -5.58
C ASN A 23 -78.19 9.32 -5.64
N GLY A 24 -78.15 10.66 -5.77
CA GLY A 24 -76.91 11.43 -5.80
C GLY A 24 -76.04 11.28 -4.54
N PHE A 25 -76.64 10.97 -3.38
CA PHE A 25 -75.89 10.70 -2.15
C PHE A 25 -75.09 9.40 -2.23
N VAL A 26 -75.65 8.36 -2.86
CA VAL A 26 -74.96 7.06 -3.07
C VAL A 26 -73.78 7.23 -4.03
N MET A 27 -73.92 8.11 -5.03
CA MET A 27 -72.82 8.48 -5.92
C MET A 27 -71.67 9.15 -5.16
N LEU A 28 -71.97 10.12 -4.28
CA LEU A 28 -70.96 10.79 -3.44
C LEU A 28 -70.29 9.83 -2.46
N LEU A 29 -71.05 8.89 -1.87
CA LEU A 29 -70.51 7.84 -0.99
C LEU A 29 -69.56 6.90 -1.74
N ALA A 30 -69.88 6.52 -2.98
CA ALA A 30 -69.01 5.69 -3.81
C ALA A 30 -67.68 6.40 -4.13
N ILE A 31 -67.73 7.70 -4.46
CA ILE A 31 -66.53 8.52 -4.67
C ILE A 31 -65.69 8.58 -3.38
N ALA A 32 -66.33 8.89 -2.25
CA ALA A 32 -65.66 8.96 -0.95
C ALA A 32 -65.00 7.62 -0.59
N MET A 33 -65.67 6.48 -0.81
CA MET A 33 -65.10 5.15 -0.60
C MET A 33 -63.85 4.90 -1.45
N VAL A 34 -63.86 5.24 -2.75
CA VAL A 34 -62.70 5.05 -3.63
C VAL A 34 -61.52 5.94 -3.19
N LEU A 35 -61.80 7.17 -2.77
CA LEU A 35 -60.81 8.11 -2.25
C LEU A 35 -60.18 7.62 -0.93
N ILE A 36 -60.99 7.08 -0.01
CA ILE A 36 -60.53 6.53 1.29
C ILE A 36 -59.80 5.19 1.12
N ALA A 37 -60.27 4.32 0.21
CA ALA A 37 -59.68 3.00 -0.01
C ALA A 37 -58.29 3.07 -0.68
N ASN A 38 -58.05 4.07 -1.53
CA ASN A 38 -56.77 4.20 -2.26
C ASN A 38 -55.52 4.29 -1.36
N PRO A 39 -55.44 5.18 -0.33
CA PRO A 39 -54.30 5.21 0.60
C PRO A 39 -54.20 3.92 1.41
N PHE A 40 -55.33 3.32 1.82
CA PHE A 40 -55.35 2.05 2.54
C PHE A 40 -54.73 0.91 1.72
N ILE A 41 -55.10 0.80 0.44
CA ILE A 41 -54.56 -0.21 -0.49
C ILE A 41 -53.04 -0.06 -0.64
N TRP A 42 -52.52 1.16 -0.69
CA TRP A 42 -51.08 1.38 -0.75
C TRP A 42 -50.37 0.94 0.54
N LYS A 43 -50.95 1.24 1.71
CA LYS A 43 -50.43 0.79 3.01
C LYS A 43 -50.43 -0.74 3.12
N VAL A 44 -51.49 -1.42 2.66
CA VAL A 44 -51.55 -2.90 2.62
C VAL A 44 -50.50 -3.48 1.67
N ARG A 45 -50.36 -2.93 0.45
CA ARG A 45 -49.34 -3.38 -0.51
C ARG A 45 -47.92 -3.19 0.02
N LYS A 46 -47.66 -2.06 0.68
CA LYS A 46 -46.40 -1.78 1.37
C LYS A 46 -46.10 -2.83 2.43
N ASN A 47 -47.02 -3.03 3.37
CA ASN A 47 -46.86 -3.98 4.47
C ASN A 47 -46.68 -5.42 3.95
N ARG A 48 -47.40 -5.80 2.89
CA ARG A 48 -47.23 -7.11 2.25
C ARG A 48 -45.82 -7.29 1.66
N TYR A 49 -45.26 -6.24 1.05
CA TYR A 49 -43.90 -6.28 0.53
C TYR A 49 -42.87 -6.36 1.66
N PHE A 50 -42.94 -5.49 2.66
CA PHE A 50 -41.99 -5.49 3.78
C PHE A 50 -42.08 -6.73 4.69
N ASN A 51 -43.23 -7.40 4.73
CA ASN A 51 -43.39 -8.66 5.44
C ASN A 51 -43.14 -9.90 4.56
N SER A 52 -42.78 -9.72 3.29
CA SER A 52 -42.47 -10.85 2.40
C SER A 52 -41.16 -11.53 2.80
N GLU A 53 -41.08 -12.85 2.59
CA GLU A 53 -39.85 -13.62 2.82
C GLU A 53 -38.70 -13.12 1.95
N GLN A 54 -38.99 -12.64 0.74
CA GLN A 54 -38.01 -12.02 -0.14
C GLN A 54 -37.36 -10.78 0.50
N PHE A 55 -38.17 -9.87 1.05
CA PHE A 55 -37.65 -8.65 1.67
C PHE A 55 -36.92 -8.95 2.98
N LYS A 56 -37.43 -9.89 3.79
CA LYS A 56 -36.74 -10.33 5.02
C LYS A 56 -35.38 -10.95 4.72
N SER A 57 -35.29 -11.82 3.70
CA SER A 57 -34.04 -12.42 3.25
C SER A 57 -33.05 -11.36 2.76
N LEU A 58 -33.51 -10.39 1.96
CA LEU A 58 -32.69 -9.27 1.53
C LEU A 58 -32.13 -8.49 2.72
N ARG A 59 -32.98 -8.15 3.70
CA ARG A 59 -32.55 -7.43 4.90
C ARG A 59 -31.51 -8.21 5.72
N ALA A 60 -31.69 -9.51 5.86
CA ALA A 60 -30.72 -10.37 6.56
C ALA A 60 -29.37 -10.42 5.83
N GLN A 61 -29.37 -10.53 4.49
CA GLN A 61 -28.15 -10.51 3.69
C GLN A 61 -27.42 -9.16 3.79
N VAL A 62 -28.15 -8.05 3.69
CA VAL A 62 -27.57 -6.71 3.82
C VAL A 62 -26.99 -6.51 5.22
N ALA A 63 -27.70 -6.91 6.28
CA ALA A 63 -27.20 -6.81 7.65
C ALA A 63 -25.90 -7.62 7.86
N SER A 64 -25.81 -8.81 7.25
CA SER A 64 -24.58 -9.61 7.28
C SER A 64 -23.40 -8.90 6.62
N VAL A 65 -23.62 -8.25 5.47
CA VAL A 65 -22.55 -7.53 4.77
C VAL A 65 -22.16 -6.25 5.49
N VAL A 66 -23.11 -5.54 6.10
CA VAL A 66 -22.79 -4.38 6.94
C VAL A 66 -21.95 -4.80 8.15
N ALA A 67 -22.25 -5.94 8.78
CA ALA A 67 -21.45 -6.47 9.88
C ALA A 67 -20.03 -6.82 9.41
N GLU A 68 -19.91 -7.60 8.34
CA GLU A 68 -18.62 -7.98 7.75
C GLU A 68 -17.80 -6.75 7.34
N HIS A 69 -18.44 -5.77 6.70
CA HIS A 69 -17.80 -4.50 6.35
C HIS A 69 -17.25 -3.79 7.58
N ASN A 70 -18.05 -3.65 8.63
CA ASN A 70 -17.61 -3.00 9.87
C ASN A 70 -16.45 -3.79 10.53
N ASP A 71 -16.50 -5.12 10.49
CA ASP A 71 -15.42 -5.96 11.01
C ASP A 71 -14.11 -5.72 10.23
N VAL A 72 -14.16 -5.66 8.90
CA VAL A 72 -12.97 -5.36 8.08
C VAL A 72 -12.50 -3.92 8.28
N VAL A 73 -13.40 -2.94 8.42
CA VAL A 73 -13.02 -1.55 8.76
C VAL A 73 -12.27 -1.51 10.09
N ASN A 74 -12.77 -2.20 11.11
CA ASN A 74 -12.13 -2.28 12.42
C ASN A 74 -10.77 -2.98 12.35
N TYR A 75 -10.69 -4.09 11.61
CA TYR A 75 -9.44 -4.83 11.39
C TYR A 75 -8.38 -3.98 10.67
N VAL A 76 -8.78 -3.24 9.62
CA VAL A 76 -7.91 -2.30 8.91
C VAL A 76 -7.42 -1.18 9.84
N ALA A 77 -8.31 -0.62 10.66
CA ALA A 77 -7.94 0.40 11.64
C ALA A 77 -6.96 -0.11 12.69
N GLU A 78 -7.18 -1.33 13.21
CA GLU A 78 -6.28 -1.97 14.17
C GLU A 78 -4.88 -2.15 13.60
N ILE A 79 -4.75 -2.69 12.39
CA ILE A 79 -3.43 -2.91 11.78
C ILE A 79 -2.73 -1.56 11.51
N ARG A 80 -3.48 -0.54 11.10
CA ARG A 80 -2.93 0.81 10.88
C ARG A 80 -2.36 1.39 12.17
N ASP A 81 -3.10 1.28 13.28
CA ASP A 81 -2.69 1.86 14.56
C ASP A 81 -1.49 1.12 15.19
N GLN A 82 -1.24 -0.13 14.79
CA GLN A 82 -0.05 -0.90 15.19
C GLN A 82 1.22 -0.54 14.41
N GLY A 83 1.16 0.35 13.40
CA GLY A 83 2.32 0.79 12.62
C GLY A 83 2.97 -0.33 11.79
N ALA A 84 2.21 -1.38 11.46
CA ALA A 84 2.76 -2.65 10.98
C ALA A 84 3.42 -2.61 9.59
N PHE A 85 3.24 -1.53 8.82
CA PHE A 85 3.61 -1.44 7.40
C PHE A 85 4.83 -0.56 7.10
N GLU A 86 5.53 -0.08 8.13
CA GLU A 86 6.60 0.89 7.94
C GLU A 86 7.91 0.26 7.47
N LEU A 87 8.47 0.79 6.39
CA LEU A 87 9.73 0.31 5.78
C LEU A 87 10.75 1.44 5.61
N GLY A 88 11.71 1.52 6.52
CA GLY A 88 12.73 2.56 6.47
C GLY A 88 12.16 3.98 6.63
N ALA A 89 13.02 4.99 6.52
CA ALA A 89 12.65 6.39 6.69
C ALA A 89 13.63 7.31 5.98
N SER A 90 13.13 8.47 5.55
CA SER A 90 13.93 9.57 5.03
C SER A 90 14.67 10.25 6.19
N SER A 91 15.98 10.43 6.02
CA SER A 91 16.82 11.22 6.93
C SER A 91 16.79 12.73 6.62
N THR A 92 16.06 13.13 5.57
CA THR A 92 16.06 14.51 5.09
C THR A 92 15.46 15.45 6.14
N GLY A 93 16.27 16.43 6.54
CA GLY A 93 15.84 17.44 7.52
C GLY A 93 15.69 16.92 8.95
N GLN A 94 16.23 15.74 9.27
CA GLN A 94 16.26 15.19 10.63
C GLN A 94 16.78 16.21 11.66
N TYR A 95 17.75 17.04 11.26
CA TYR A 95 18.35 18.09 12.08
C TYR A 95 17.96 19.51 11.66
N ALA A 96 16.93 19.67 10.81
CA ALA A 96 16.53 20.98 10.30
C ALA A 96 16.15 21.96 11.43
N HIS A 97 15.61 21.45 12.54
CA HIS A 97 15.25 22.23 13.72
C HIS A 97 16.45 22.86 14.45
N LEU A 98 17.69 22.41 14.18
CA LEU A 98 18.91 22.96 14.79
C LEU A 98 19.44 24.22 14.08
N ALA A 99 18.88 24.58 12.92
CA ALA A 99 19.34 25.69 12.11
C ALA A 99 18.25 26.75 11.92
N ASN A 100 18.65 28.02 11.91
CA ASN A 100 17.77 29.14 11.61
C ASN A 100 18.08 29.71 10.23
N PHE A 101 17.04 29.95 9.43
CA PHE A 101 17.15 30.59 8.12
C PHE A 101 16.78 32.08 8.21
N LYS A 102 17.61 32.96 7.63
CA LYS A 102 17.31 34.39 7.50
C LYS A 102 17.61 34.84 6.08
N ASN A 103 16.64 35.48 5.42
CA ASN A 103 16.86 36.12 4.14
C ASN A 103 17.60 37.46 4.33
N THR A 104 18.75 37.62 3.66
CA THR A 104 19.58 38.84 3.70
C THR A 104 19.58 39.61 2.38
N SER A 105 18.73 39.24 1.40
CA SER A 105 18.71 39.91 0.10
C SER A 105 18.21 41.36 0.20
N ALA A 106 18.90 42.27 -0.49
CA ALA A 106 18.48 43.68 -0.61
C ALA A 106 17.15 43.87 -1.39
N TRP A 107 16.73 42.84 -2.11
CA TRP A 107 15.48 42.82 -2.87
C TRP A 107 14.36 42.16 -2.06
N ASN A 108 13.13 42.67 -2.18
CA ASN A 108 11.93 42.16 -1.50
C ASN A 108 11.45 40.82 -2.09
N ASN A 109 12.30 39.81 -2.02
CA ASN A 109 12.02 38.45 -2.49
C ASN A 109 11.32 37.66 -1.38
N ARG A 110 10.05 37.29 -1.63
CA ARG A 110 9.28 36.36 -0.77
C ARG A 110 9.81 34.93 -0.92
N ARG A 111 10.71 34.53 -0.01
CA ARG A 111 11.37 33.21 0.05
C ARG A 111 10.79 32.27 1.10
N ASP A 112 9.88 32.77 1.92
CA ASP A 112 9.05 32.06 2.91
C ASP A 112 8.09 31.04 2.28
N ARG A 113 7.88 31.09 0.96
CA ARG A 113 7.03 30.14 0.21
C ARG A 113 7.66 28.77 -0.03
N ASN A 114 8.98 28.65 0.12
CA ASN A 114 9.66 27.36 0.01
C ASN A 114 9.64 26.65 1.37
N VAL A 115 8.47 26.13 1.74
CA VAL A 115 8.29 25.34 2.96
C VAL A 115 8.50 23.87 2.61
N ALA A 116 9.50 23.26 3.24
CA ALA A 116 9.78 21.84 3.12
C ALA A 116 9.01 21.06 4.18
N GLU A 117 8.36 19.97 3.78
CA GLU A 117 7.70 19.03 4.68
C GLU A 117 8.74 17.99 5.13
N TYR A 118 8.96 17.88 6.44
CA TYR A 118 9.87 16.89 7.01
C TYR A 118 9.06 15.84 7.74
N ALA A 119 8.90 14.68 7.10
CA ALA A 119 8.22 13.51 7.65
C ALA A 119 8.98 12.25 7.24
N PRO A 120 8.85 11.12 7.98
CA PRO A 120 9.58 9.88 7.69
C PRO A 120 9.42 9.40 6.25
N HIS A 121 8.23 9.56 5.67
CA HIS A 121 7.91 9.12 4.30
C HIS A 121 8.06 10.21 3.26
N VAL A 122 8.72 11.31 3.61
CA VAL A 122 8.92 12.46 2.71
C VAL A 122 10.39 12.74 2.53
N HIS A 123 10.82 12.67 1.28
CA HIS A 123 12.17 12.99 0.87
C HIS A 123 12.18 14.28 0.05
N ASN A 124 12.61 15.39 0.67
CA ASN A 124 12.86 16.63 -0.07
C ASN A 124 14.10 16.46 -0.96
N ALA A 125 13.92 16.57 -2.26
CA ALA A 125 14.90 16.21 -3.26
C ALA A 125 15.06 17.29 -4.34
N SER A 126 16.12 17.19 -5.14
CA SER A 126 16.24 17.99 -6.35
C SER A 126 15.25 17.52 -7.42
N LEU A 127 14.92 18.41 -8.37
CA LEU A 127 14.05 18.09 -9.50
C LEU A 127 14.52 16.85 -10.28
N GLN A 128 15.84 16.67 -10.42
CA GLN A 128 16.41 15.50 -11.09
C GLN A 128 16.19 14.21 -10.29
N VAL A 129 16.30 14.27 -8.96
CA VAL A 129 16.03 13.10 -8.10
C VAL A 129 14.55 12.70 -8.20
N VAL A 130 13.63 13.66 -8.17
CA VAL A 130 12.19 13.39 -8.35
C VAL A 130 11.92 12.70 -9.69
N ARG A 131 12.47 13.23 -10.79
CA ARG A 131 12.32 12.61 -12.13
C ARG A 131 12.94 11.23 -12.23
N ASN A 132 14.07 11.00 -11.60
CA ASN A 132 14.69 9.69 -11.62
C ASN A 132 13.93 8.70 -10.72
N ALA A 133 13.35 9.16 -9.61
CA ALA A 133 12.47 8.34 -8.78
C ALA A 133 11.21 7.91 -9.54
N SER A 134 10.65 8.73 -10.43
CA SER A 134 9.55 8.27 -11.29
C SER A 134 9.96 7.23 -12.34
N MET A 135 11.23 7.21 -12.76
CA MET A 135 11.74 6.25 -13.76
C MET A 135 12.25 4.94 -13.13
N GLU A 136 12.86 5.02 -11.95
CA GLU A 136 13.44 3.89 -11.23
C GLU A 136 12.96 3.89 -9.75
N PRO A 137 11.66 3.67 -9.49
CA PRO A 137 11.05 3.89 -8.17
C PRO A 137 11.69 3.06 -7.07
N ILE A 138 11.87 1.74 -7.27
CA ILE A 138 12.43 0.83 -6.27
C ILE A 138 13.87 1.23 -5.88
N LYS A 139 14.69 1.57 -6.88
CA LYS A 139 16.09 1.99 -6.65
C LYS A 139 16.17 3.26 -5.80
N TYR A 140 15.32 4.23 -6.09
CA TYR A 140 15.31 5.51 -5.38
C TYR A 140 14.67 5.38 -4.00
N LEU A 141 13.59 4.60 -3.88
CA LEU A 141 12.99 4.23 -2.60
C LEU A 141 14.05 3.65 -1.66
N MET A 142 14.78 2.63 -2.12
CA MET A 142 15.85 2.02 -1.33
C MET A 142 16.93 3.00 -0.90
N LYS A 143 17.36 3.86 -1.82
CA LYS A 143 18.46 4.80 -1.60
C LYS A 143 18.12 5.89 -0.58
N TYR A 144 16.91 6.45 -0.65
CA TYR A 144 16.57 7.67 0.08
C TYR A 144 15.73 7.43 1.34
N PHE A 145 15.19 6.22 1.50
CA PHE A 145 14.47 5.80 2.69
C PHE A 145 15.23 4.71 3.49
N GLU A 146 16.53 4.58 3.26
CA GLU A 146 17.42 3.70 4.05
C GLU A 146 17.03 2.20 4.02
N ILE A 147 16.36 1.73 2.96
CA ILE A 147 16.01 0.31 2.80
C ILE A 147 17.22 -0.44 2.23
N LYS A 148 17.95 -1.14 3.12
CA LYS A 148 19.21 -1.82 2.80
C LYS A 148 18.97 -3.21 2.23
N ALA A 149 19.85 -3.65 1.33
CA ALA A 149 19.83 -5.00 0.79
C ALA A 149 20.50 -6.00 1.74
N ASN A 150 19.81 -6.33 2.84
CA ASN A 150 20.22 -7.35 3.80
C ASN A 150 19.04 -8.29 4.13
N GLU A 151 19.31 -9.38 4.85
CA GLU A 151 18.30 -10.42 5.14
C GLU A 151 17.20 -9.94 6.08
N GLU A 152 17.53 -9.08 7.05
CA GLU A 152 16.58 -8.51 8.01
C GLU A 152 15.54 -7.63 7.28
N THR A 153 16.02 -6.68 6.47
CA THR A 153 15.15 -5.80 5.67
C THR A 153 14.34 -6.60 4.64
N LEU A 154 14.89 -7.67 4.06
CA LEU A 154 14.11 -8.55 3.18
C LEU A 154 12.96 -9.24 3.94
N ALA A 155 13.22 -9.75 5.14
CA ALA A 155 12.20 -10.38 5.96
C ALA A 155 11.09 -9.38 6.34
N ASP A 156 11.46 -8.15 6.68
CA ASP A 156 10.50 -7.08 6.97
C ASP A 156 9.63 -6.74 5.75
N VAL A 157 10.24 -6.59 4.57
CA VAL A 157 9.52 -6.31 3.32
C VAL A 157 8.54 -7.45 2.99
N GLN A 158 8.95 -8.70 3.16
CA GLN A 158 8.09 -9.86 2.92
C GLN A 158 6.93 -9.95 3.90
N ARG A 159 7.17 -9.63 5.18
CA ARG A 159 6.10 -9.54 6.18
C ARG A 159 5.08 -8.47 5.81
N VAL A 160 5.55 -7.26 5.45
CA VAL A 160 4.67 -6.16 5.02
C VAL A 160 3.89 -6.52 3.75
N ALA A 161 4.53 -7.19 2.78
CA ALA A 161 3.85 -7.68 1.57
C ALA A 161 2.72 -8.66 1.88
N GLU A 162 2.97 -9.64 2.75
CA GLU A 162 1.97 -10.61 3.19
C GLU A 162 0.79 -9.91 3.89
N ASP A 163 1.08 -9.00 4.82
CA ASP A 163 0.04 -8.29 5.57
C ASP A 163 -0.82 -7.39 4.65
N ILE A 164 -0.21 -6.69 3.68
CA ILE A 164 -0.94 -5.88 2.70
C ILE A 164 -1.76 -6.74 1.74
N SER A 165 -1.20 -7.84 1.25
CA SER A 165 -1.92 -8.78 0.38
C SER A 165 -3.18 -9.34 1.06
N ARG A 166 -3.08 -9.70 2.35
CA ARG A 166 -4.24 -10.13 3.15
C ARG A 166 -5.30 -9.04 3.29
N LEU A 167 -4.88 -7.79 3.50
CA LEU A 167 -5.81 -6.66 3.56
C LEU A 167 -6.49 -6.39 2.22
N GLU A 168 -5.74 -6.41 1.12
CA GLU A 168 -6.28 -6.26 -0.24
C GLU A 168 -7.32 -7.34 -0.53
N GLU A 169 -7.05 -8.59 -0.15
CA GLU A 169 -8.00 -9.70 -0.31
C GLU A 169 -9.26 -9.49 0.54
N ALA A 170 -9.12 -9.13 1.82
CA ALA A 170 -10.25 -8.88 2.71
C ALA A 170 -11.14 -7.74 2.19
N VAL A 171 -10.55 -6.62 1.81
CA VAL A 171 -11.25 -5.47 1.23
C VAL A 171 -11.93 -5.86 -0.09
N GLY A 172 -11.23 -6.58 -0.97
CA GLY A 172 -11.76 -7.02 -2.25
C GLY A 172 -12.95 -7.98 -2.12
N ASN A 173 -12.92 -8.87 -1.11
CA ASN A 173 -14.02 -9.79 -0.82
C ASN A 173 -15.27 -9.05 -0.34
N VAL A 174 -15.11 -8.09 0.58
CA VAL A 174 -16.22 -7.24 1.05
C VAL A 174 -16.81 -6.44 -0.11
N GLN A 175 -16.00 -5.77 -0.92
CA GLN A 175 -16.46 -4.98 -2.06
C GLN A 175 -17.21 -5.82 -3.09
N ARG A 176 -16.73 -7.05 -3.38
CA ARG A 176 -17.43 -7.98 -4.28
C ARG A 176 -18.80 -8.35 -3.73
N ARG A 177 -18.87 -8.64 -2.42
CA ARG A 177 -20.12 -9.02 -1.75
C ARG A 177 -21.13 -7.87 -1.70
N GLU A 178 -20.65 -6.66 -1.43
CA GLU A 178 -21.46 -5.44 -1.53
C GLU A 178 -22.05 -5.28 -2.93
N ALA A 179 -21.24 -5.42 -3.98
CA ALA A 179 -21.69 -5.32 -5.37
C ALA A 179 -22.74 -6.38 -5.73
N GLU A 180 -22.58 -7.63 -5.26
CA GLU A 180 -23.56 -8.70 -5.42
C GLU A 180 -24.91 -8.34 -4.78
N ILE A 181 -24.90 -7.86 -3.53
CA ILE A 181 -26.12 -7.47 -2.82
C ILE A 181 -26.80 -6.29 -3.50
N VAL A 182 -26.03 -5.25 -3.88
CA VAL A 182 -26.56 -4.09 -4.60
C VAL A 182 -27.22 -4.53 -5.91
N ALA A 183 -26.65 -5.49 -6.63
CA ALA A 183 -27.25 -6.05 -7.84
C ALA A 183 -28.54 -6.86 -7.59
N MET A 184 -28.70 -7.46 -6.40
CA MET A 184 -29.91 -8.18 -6.00
C MET A 184 -31.05 -7.27 -5.57
N ILE A 185 -30.76 -6.02 -5.17
CA ILE A 185 -31.77 -5.04 -4.75
C ILE A 185 -32.62 -4.61 -5.97
N LYS A 186 -33.78 -5.27 -6.15
CA LYS A 186 -34.76 -4.96 -7.20
C LYS A 186 -36.15 -4.64 -6.62
N PRO A 187 -36.29 -3.51 -5.90
CA PRO A 187 -37.56 -3.15 -5.28
C PRO A 187 -38.63 -2.80 -6.33
N PRO A 188 -39.90 -3.14 -6.08
CA PRO A 188 -41.00 -2.72 -6.95
C PRO A 188 -41.05 -1.20 -7.09
N ALA A 189 -41.29 -0.70 -8.31
CA ALA A 189 -41.29 0.73 -8.60
C ALA A 189 -42.22 1.57 -7.69
N PHE A 190 -43.30 0.99 -7.17
CA PHE A 190 -44.21 1.69 -6.26
C PHE A 190 -43.62 1.90 -4.85
N ILE A 191 -42.69 1.04 -4.41
CA ILE A 191 -41.95 1.18 -3.15
C ILE A 191 -41.01 2.37 -3.29
N LEU A 192 -40.18 2.40 -4.34
CA LEU A 192 -39.28 3.53 -4.59
C LEU A 192 -40.03 4.85 -4.80
N LYS A 193 -41.18 4.84 -5.48
CA LYS A 193 -41.92 6.08 -5.77
C LYS A 193 -42.64 6.69 -4.56
N ARG A 194 -42.97 5.91 -3.54
CA ARG A 194 -43.83 6.36 -2.41
C ARG A 194 -43.25 6.13 -1.02
N TYR A 195 -42.29 5.22 -0.91
CA TYR A 195 -41.74 4.70 0.34
C TYR A 195 -40.22 4.54 0.23
N ALA A 196 -39.54 5.39 -0.56
CA ALA A 196 -38.08 5.33 -0.73
C ALA A 196 -37.35 5.44 0.60
N ASP A 197 -37.68 6.44 1.40
CA ASP A 197 -36.99 6.70 2.67
C ASP A 197 -37.15 5.52 3.65
N GLU A 198 -38.37 4.97 3.73
CA GLU A 198 -38.65 3.79 4.56
C GLU A 198 -37.97 2.53 4.01
N PHE A 199 -37.87 2.38 2.69
CA PHE A 199 -37.14 1.28 2.08
C PHE A 199 -35.64 1.35 2.38
N TRP A 200 -35.02 2.52 2.17
CA TRP A 200 -33.58 2.71 2.39
C TRP A 200 -33.21 2.67 3.88
N SER A 201 -34.08 3.14 4.77
CA SER A 201 -33.85 3.02 6.22
C SER A 201 -33.94 1.58 6.70
N LEU A 202 -34.83 0.77 6.13
CA LEU A 202 -34.96 -0.66 6.45
C LEU A 202 -33.85 -1.52 5.82
N VAL A 203 -33.34 -1.11 4.66
CA VAL A 203 -32.21 -1.77 3.98
C VAL A 203 -30.89 -1.40 4.64
N GLY A 204 -30.72 -0.17 5.13
CA GLY A 204 -29.63 0.20 6.04
C GLY A 204 -28.25 0.35 5.39
N VAL A 205 -28.17 0.61 4.08
CA VAL A 205 -26.87 0.72 3.38
C VAL A 205 -26.33 2.15 3.48
N HIS A 206 -25.58 2.41 4.55
CA HIS A 206 -24.58 3.47 4.58
C HIS A 206 -23.25 2.83 4.93
N LEU A 207 -22.55 2.32 3.91
CA LEU A 207 -21.21 1.76 4.05
C LEU A 207 -20.22 2.88 3.77
N SER A 208 -19.28 3.08 4.68
CA SER A 208 -18.15 3.97 4.44
C SER A 208 -17.24 3.31 3.40
N PRO A 209 -16.64 4.06 2.46
CA PRO A 209 -15.67 3.44 1.55
C PRO A 209 -14.51 2.86 2.38
N ILE A 210 -14.28 1.55 2.24
CA ILE A 210 -13.14 0.87 2.85
C ILE A 210 -11.98 0.84 1.86
N THR A 211 -10.81 1.27 2.32
CA THR A 211 -9.58 1.33 1.53
C THR A 211 -8.43 0.74 2.33
N VAL A 212 -7.55 0.02 1.64
CA VAL A 212 -6.30 -0.47 2.24
C VAL A 212 -5.40 0.72 2.56
N PRO A 213 -4.84 0.81 3.79
CA PRO A 213 -4.06 1.94 4.24
C PRO A 213 -2.59 1.79 3.80
N TYR A 214 -2.34 1.88 2.49
CA TYR A 214 -0.99 1.76 1.95
C TYR A 214 -0.07 2.86 2.51
N PRO A 215 1.14 2.52 2.99
CA PRO A 215 2.19 3.51 3.17
C PRO A 215 2.51 4.20 1.85
N ASN A 216 2.68 5.51 1.89
CA ASN A 216 2.99 6.31 0.70
C ASN A 216 4.28 7.09 0.91
N TYR A 217 5.27 6.78 0.08
CA TYR A 217 6.61 7.35 0.09
C TYR A 217 6.71 8.43 -0.98
N LYS A 218 6.91 9.66 -0.54
CA LYS A 218 6.86 10.85 -1.37
C LYS A 218 8.24 11.45 -1.59
N PHE A 219 8.65 11.56 -2.84
CA PHE A 219 9.73 12.45 -3.25
C PHE A 219 9.14 13.81 -3.59
N GLN A 220 9.64 14.88 -2.99
CA GLN A 220 9.13 16.23 -3.22
C GLN A 220 10.25 17.19 -3.60
N TYR A 221 10.00 17.97 -4.64
CA TYR A 221 10.81 19.11 -5.02
C TYR A 221 9.97 20.38 -4.93
N THR A 222 10.57 21.43 -4.37
CA THR A 222 10.06 22.80 -4.43
C THR A 222 11.17 23.70 -4.97
N SER A 223 10.83 24.56 -5.94
CA SER A 223 11.80 25.48 -6.53
C SER A 223 12.31 26.49 -5.50
N ALA A 224 13.51 27.04 -5.73
CA ALA A 224 14.14 27.97 -4.80
C ALA A 224 13.32 29.25 -4.52
N GLY A 225 12.38 29.59 -5.41
CA GLY A 225 11.44 30.70 -5.24
C GLY A 225 10.07 30.31 -4.66
N GLY A 226 9.83 29.02 -4.42
CA GLY A 226 8.55 28.49 -3.90
C GLY A 226 7.39 28.56 -4.90
N ASN A 227 7.66 28.78 -6.20
CA ASN A 227 6.62 28.99 -7.22
C ASN A 227 6.25 27.71 -7.99
N SER A 228 7.02 26.64 -7.84
CA SER A 228 6.80 25.41 -8.59
C SER A 228 7.26 24.24 -7.74
N GLY A 229 6.45 23.18 -7.70
CA GLY A 229 6.80 21.93 -7.05
C GLY A 229 6.50 20.75 -7.94
N GLN A 230 7.17 19.64 -7.67
CA GLN A 230 6.88 18.33 -8.27
C GLN A 230 6.96 17.26 -7.19
N THR A 231 6.02 16.33 -7.22
CA THR A 231 6.03 15.16 -6.34
C THR A 231 5.99 13.88 -7.17
N VAL A 232 6.56 12.84 -6.60
CA VAL A 232 6.40 11.46 -7.04
C VAL A 232 6.07 10.66 -5.80
N ASP A 233 4.93 9.99 -5.83
CA ASP A 233 4.40 9.20 -4.74
C ASP A 233 4.55 7.71 -5.11
N ILE A 234 5.16 6.94 -4.22
CA ILE A 234 5.35 5.50 -4.34
C ILE A 234 4.47 4.86 -3.28
N THR A 235 3.38 4.24 -3.73
CA THR A 235 2.46 3.52 -2.85
C THR A 235 3.02 2.12 -2.62
N LEU A 236 3.13 1.68 -1.37
CA LEU A 236 3.54 0.30 -1.05
C LEU A 236 2.35 -0.64 -1.17
N ASP A 237 1.86 -0.83 -2.40
CA ASP A 237 0.92 -1.88 -2.76
C ASP A 237 1.63 -3.21 -3.05
N THR A 238 0.86 -4.28 -3.26
CA THR A 238 1.43 -5.61 -3.56
C THR A 238 2.45 -5.59 -4.73
N PRO A 239 2.15 -4.99 -5.91
CA PRO A 239 3.12 -4.91 -7.00
C PRO A 239 4.44 -4.22 -6.63
N THR A 240 4.38 -3.14 -5.85
CA THR A 240 5.56 -2.39 -5.43
C THR A 240 6.41 -3.21 -4.45
N LEU A 241 5.77 -3.89 -3.50
CA LEU A 241 6.43 -4.72 -2.50
C LEU A 241 7.06 -5.98 -3.12
N ASP A 242 6.40 -6.60 -4.09
CA ASP A 242 6.96 -7.71 -4.86
C ASP A 242 8.22 -7.29 -5.61
N ALA A 243 8.16 -6.16 -6.32
CA ALA A 243 9.31 -5.62 -7.05
C ALA A 243 10.47 -5.24 -6.10
N LEU A 244 10.16 -4.70 -4.91
CA LEU A 244 11.14 -4.39 -3.88
C LEU A 244 11.80 -5.67 -3.34
N SER A 245 10.99 -6.66 -2.97
CA SER A 245 11.43 -7.99 -2.48
C SER A 245 12.34 -8.67 -3.50
N GLU A 246 11.94 -8.72 -4.77
CA GLU A 246 12.75 -9.28 -5.86
C GLU A 246 14.09 -8.56 -5.99
N THR A 247 14.07 -7.23 -5.99
CA THR A 247 15.28 -6.41 -6.09
C THR A 247 16.24 -6.65 -4.92
N LEU A 248 15.72 -6.78 -3.70
CA LEU A 248 16.51 -7.11 -2.51
C LEU A 248 17.15 -8.50 -2.63
N VAL A 249 16.38 -9.51 -3.01
CA VAL A 249 16.87 -10.88 -3.24
C VAL A 249 18.00 -10.88 -4.28
N GLN A 250 17.81 -10.21 -5.41
CA GLN A 250 18.82 -10.13 -6.46
C GLN A 250 20.13 -9.47 -5.95
N LYS A 251 20.02 -8.37 -5.19
CA LYS A 251 21.19 -7.68 -4.62
C LYS A 251 21.91 -8.52 -3.57
N ILE A 252 21.18 -9.19 -2.68
CA ILE A 252 21.75 -10.08 -1.65
C ILE A 252 22.46 -11.26 -2.31
N ARG A 253 21.84 -11.90 -3.30
CA ARG A 253 22.45 -13.00 -4.06
C ARG A 253 23.70 -12.54 -4.80
N TRP A 254 23.66 -11.38 -5.44
CA TRP A 254 24.83 -10.82 -6.11
C TRP A 254 25.97 -10.55 -5.14
N ALA A 255 25.68 -9.95 -3.99
CA ALA A 255 26.67 -9.69 -2.95
C ALA A 255 27.34 -10.99 -2.47
N LYS A 256 26.58 -12.07 -2.24
CA LYS A 256 27.11 -13.38 -1.84
C LYS A 256 27.78 -14.17 -2.98
N SER A 257 27.56 -13.78 -4.24
CA SER A 257 28.10 -14.48 -5.40
C SER A 257 29.63 -14.35 -5.50
N ALA A 258 30.27 -15.30 -6.19
CA ALA A 258 31.72 -15.24 -6.38
C ALA A 258 32.17 -14.00 -7.19
N ALA A 259 31.32 -13.49 -8.09
CA ALA A 259 31.60 -12.26 -8.82
C ALA A 259 31.52 -11.03 -7.90
N GLY A 260 30.49 -10.95 -7.05
CA GLY A 260 30.33 -9.87 -6.07
C GLY A 260 31.47 -9.84 -5.05
N GLN A 261 31.83 -10.99 -4.50
CA GLN A 261 32.97 -11.10 -3.57
C GLN A 261 34.29 -10.67 -4.21
N ARG A 262 34.54 -11.03 -5.48
CA ARG A 262 35.73 -10.56 -6.22
C ARG A 262 35.69 -9.06 -6.51
N ALA A 263 34.52 -8.49 -6.79
CA ALA A 263 34.37 -7.05 -7.02
C ALA A 263 34.71 -6.23 -5.76
N LEU A 264 34.45 -6.77 -4.56
CA LEU A 264 34.82 -6.13 -3.29
C LEU A 264 36.35 -6.08 -3.06
N MET A 265 37.12 -6.96 -3.71
CA MET A 265 38.58 -6.97 -3.66
C MET A 265 39.16 -5.80 -4.49
N THR A 266 39.06 -4.59 -3.96
CA THR A 266 39.62 -3.37 -4.57
C THR A 266 41.14 -3.28 -4.36
N ALA A 267 41.85 -2.50 -5.17
CA ALA A 267 43.27 -2.23 -4.97
C ALA A 267 43.56 -1.62 -3.58
N ARG A 268 42.68 -0.73 -3.11
CA ARG A 268 42.76 -0.11 -1.77
C ARG A 268 42.65 -1.14 -0.66
N LEU A 269 41.67 -2.05 -0.73
CA LEU A 269 41.51 -3.11 0.27
C LEU A 269 42.73 -4.04 0.27
N ARG A 270 43.22 -4.45 -0.92
CA ARG A 270 44.42 -5.28 -1.01
C ARG A 270 45.66 -4.59 -0.41
N ALA A 271 45.85 -3.29 -0.66
CA ALA A 271 46.95 -2.53 -0.07
C ALA A 271 46.83 -2.44 1.45
N TRP A 272 45.63 -2.19 1.97
CA TRP A 272 45.38 -2.14 3.41
C TRP A 272 45.65 -3.49 4.09
N ILE A 273 45.22 -4.60 3.49
CA ILE A 273 45.51 -5.95 4.02
C ILE A 273 47.01 -6.23 4.04
N LYS A 274 47.74 -5.84 2.99
CA LYS A 274 49.21 -5.96 2.95
C LYS A 274 49.88 -5.14 4.05
N GLU A 275 49.40 -3.92 4.30
CA GLU A 275 49.90 -3.07 5.39
C GLU A 275 49.63 -3.69 6.77
N ARG A 276 48.39 -4.15 7.01
CA ARG A 276 47.99 -4.87 8.23
C ARG A 276 48.91 -6.06 8.50
N ASP A 277 49.23 -6.81 7.46
CA ASP A 277 50.08 -7.99 7.50
C ASP A 277 51.58 -7.65 7.42
N ARG A 278 51.94 -6.36 7.53
CA ARG A 278 53.30 -5.83 7.47
C ARG A 278 54.10 -6.33 6.27
N HIS A 279 53.44 -6.41 5.12
CA HIS A 279 54.02 -6.89 3.88
C HIS A 279 54.73 -8.25 4.05
N THR A 280 54.11 -9.15 4.83
CA THR A 280 54.65 -10.46 5.20
C THR A 280 53.64 -11.57 4.89
N CYS A 281 54.13 -12.68 4.34
CA CYS A 281 53.34 -13.87 4.05
C CYS A 281 52.78 -14.48 5.35
N GLN A 282 51.47 -14.60 5.44
CA GLN A 282 50.76 -15.12 6.62
C GLN A 282 50.67 -16.65 6.67
N ASN A 283 51.22 -17.35 5.68
CA ASN A 283 51.34 -18.81 5.79
C ASN A 283 52.33 -19.16 6.93
N PRO A 284 51.89 -19.91 7.97
CA PRO A 284 52.73 -20.25 9.14
C PRO A 284 54.04 -20.95 8.78
N SER A 285 54.08 -21.70 7.67
CA SER A 285 55.28 -22.42 7.22
C SER A 285 56.24 -21.56 6.37
N CYS A 286 55.96 -20.28 6.15
CA CYS A 286 56.70 -19.42 5.23
C CYS A 286 57.21 -18.13 5.89
N GLY A 287 56.31 -17.24 6.34
CA GLY A 287 56.69 -16.00 7.04
C GLY A 287 57.56 -15.00 6.27
N ILE A 288 57.76 -15.16 4.95
CA ILE A 288 58.66 -14.30 4.17
C ILE A 288 58.07 -12.91 3.92
N SER A 289 58.89 -11.86 4.00
CA SER A 289 58.49 -10.47 3.85
C SER A 289 59.23 -9.74 2.73
N VAL A 290 58.66 -8.65 2.24
CA VAL A 290 59.30 -7.80 1.22
C VAL A 290 60.61 -7.16 1.72
N ALA A 291 60.75 -7.00 3.05
CA ALA A 291 61.99 -6.52 3.64
C ALA A 291 63.15 -7.53 3.50
N ALA A 292 62.84 -8.83 3.55
CA ALA A 292 63.80 -9.91 3.32
C ALA A 292 64.05 -10.14 1.82
N GLU A 293 63.00 -10.05 0.99
CA GLU A 293 63.07 -10.23 -0.46
C GLU A 293 62.38 -9.06 -1.20
N PRO A 294 63.13 -8.04 -1.67
CA PRO A 294 62.55 -6.84 -2.29
C PRO A 294 61.70 -7.09 -3.53
N HIS A 295 61.92 -8.20 -4.24
CA HIS A 295 61.19 -8.59 -5.45
C HIS A 295 60.07 -9.60 -5.17
N LEU A 296 59.74 -9.85 -3.90
CA LEU A 296 58.68 -10.77 -3.51
C LEU A 296 57.30 -10.25 -3.96
N LEU A 297 56.61 -11.05 -4.76
CA LEU A 297 55.22 -10.80 -5.11
C LEU A 297 54.28 -11.32 -4.02
N LEU A 298 53.60 -10.38 -3.37
CA LEU A 298 52.54 -10.65 -2.40
C LEU A 298 51.16 -10.44 -3.03
N GLU A 299 50.28 -11.38 -2.76
CA GLU A 299 48.88 -11.38 -3.19
C GLU A 299 47.98 -11.47 -1.96
N VAL A 300 46.78 -10.90 -2.06
CA VAL A 300 45.77 -11.02 -1.02
C VAL A 300 44.77 -12.06 -1.47
N ASP A 301 44.56 -13.07 -0.63
CA ASP A 301 43.65 -14.18 -0.88
C ASP A 301 42.74 -14.41 0.32
N HIS A 302 41.62 -15.08 0.08
CA HIS A 302 40.68 -15.44 1.13
C HIS A 302 41.18 -16.63 1.94
N ILE A 303 41.06 -16.60 3.27
CA ILE A 303 41.36 -17.73 4.15
C ILE A 303 40.41 -18.89 3.81
N VAL A 304 39.11 -18.68 3.96
CA VAL A 304 38.06 -19.53 3.41
C VAL A 304 37.81 -19.11 1.96
N PRO A 305 38.01 -19.97 0.96
CA PRO A 305 37.80 -19.61 -0.44
C PRO A 305 36.35 -19.18 -0.72
N VAL A 306 36.18 -18.23 -1.65
CA VAL A 306 34.86 -17.76 -2.11
C VAL A 306 33.97 -18.91 -2.64
N ALA A 307 34.57 -19.91 -3.31
CA ALA A 307 33.85 -21.09 -3.79
C ALA A 307 33.29 -21.99 -2.66
N LYS A 308 33.73 -21.75 -1.41
CA LYS A 308 33.27 -22.44 -0.20
C LYS A 308 32.47 -21.51 0.73
N GLY A 309 32.02 -20.35 0.22
CA GLY A 309 31.22 -19.38 0.97
C GLY A 309 32.01 -18.33 1.74
N GLY A 310 33.34 -18.24 1.54
CA GLY A 310 34.14 -17.21 2.18
C GLY A 310 33.82 -15.80 1.68
N LEU A 311 33.69 -14.86 2.62
CA LEU A 311 33.39 -13.46 2.34
C LEU A 311 34.68 -12.62 2.23
N SER A 312 34.59 -11.52 1.49
CA SER A 312 35.64 -10.52 1.25
C SER A 312 35.77 -9.52 2.39
N GLU A 313 35.73 -10.03 3.62
CA GLU A 313 35.87 -9.25 4.86
C GLU A 313 37.32 -9.32 5.35
N PRO A 314 37.85 -8.23 5.95
CA PRO A 314 39.22 -8.19 6.47
C PRO A 314 39.67 -9.45 7.22
N GLU A 315 38.80 -10.00 8.07
CA GLU A 315 39.05 -11.13 8.93
C GLU A 315 39.25 -12.44 8.14
N ASN A 316 38.63 -12.55 6.97
CA ASN A 316 38.77 -13.69 6.07
C ASN A 316 39.80 -13.45 4.97
N LEU A 317 40.60 -12.39 5.04
CA LEU A 317 41.64 -12.07 4.05
C LEU A 317 43.02 -12.19 4.66
N GLN A 318 43.98 -12.65 3.85
CA GLN A 318 45.36 -12.81 4.26
C GLN A 318 46.31 -12.46 3.11
N THR A 319 47.48 -11.94 3.46
CA THR A 319 48.59 -11.73 2.53
C THR A 319 49.42 -13.00 2.38
N LEU A 320 49.57 -13.49 1.16
CA LEU A 320 50.38 -14.67 0.82
C LEU A 320 51.41 -14.32 -0.25
N CYS A 321 52.60 -14.94 -0.20
CA CYS A 321 53.50 -14.90 -1.34
C CYS A 321 52.93 -15.73 -2.49
N TRP A 322 53.32 -15.40 -3.74
CA TRP A 322 52.81 -16.07 -4.94
C TRP A 322 52.94 -17.61 -4.89
N ARG A 323 53.99 -18.14 -4.24
CA ARG A 323 54.19 -19.59 -4.06
C ARG A 323 53.15 -20.20 -3.13
N CYS A 324 52.94 -19.57 -1.97
CA CYS A 324 51.95 -20.03 -0.97
C CYS A 324 50.53 -19.88 -1.51
N ASN A 325 50.23 -18.76 -2.18
CA ASN A 325 48.91 -18.54 -2.78
C ASN A 325 48.58 -19.62 -3.82
N ARG A 326 49.54 -19.92 -4.72
CA ARG A 326 49.39 -20.97 -5.74
C ARG A 326 49.22 -22.36 -5.13
N ALA A 327 49.93 -22.67 -4.04
CA ALA A 327 49.81 -23.95 -3.34
C ALA A 327 48.47 -24.13 -2.59
N LYS A 328 47.96 -23.03 -2.01
CA LYS A 328 46.66 -22.98 -1.33
C LYS A 328 45.52 -23.20 -2.32
N GLY A 329 45.43 -22.38 -3.37
CA GLY A 329 44.31 -22.40 -4.31
C GLY A 329 42.95 -22.36 -3.61
N ALA A 330 42.01 -23.21 -4.03
CA ALA A 330 40.66 -23.29 -3.47
C ALA A 330 40.51 -24.25 -2.27
N LYS A 331 41.61 -24.58 -1.58
CA LYS A 331 41.59 -25.46 -0.40
C LYS A 331 41.14 -24.67 0.84
N MET A 332 40.47 -25.37 1.76
CA MET A 332 40.21 -24.84 3.09
C MET A 332 41.53 -24.67 3.86
N PRO A 333 41.60 -23.73 4.81
CA PRO A 333 42.74 -23.66 5.74
C PRO A 333 42.87 -25.01 6.48
N ALA A 334 44.11 -25.45 6.66
CA ALA A 334 44.44 -26.71 7.34
C ALA A 334 44.30 -26.59 8.86
#